data_AF-A0A0Q4GU44-F1
#
_entry.id   AF-A0A0Q4GU44-F1
#
_cell.length_a   1.000
_cell.length_b   1.000
_cell.length_c   1.000
_cell.angle_alpha   90.00
_cell.angle_beta   90.00
_cell.angle_gamma   90.00
#
_symmetry.space_group_name_H-M   'P 1'
#
loop_
_entity.id
_entity.type
_entity.pdbx_description
1 polymer ?
#
loop_
_entity_poly.entity_id
_entity_poly.type
_entity_poly.pdbx_seq_one_letter_code
_entity_poly.pdbx_strand_id
1 'polypeptide(L)'
;MKVSVVAILETAFSREPALAKIMDNRLLRAAKELQDYHLIGLLSKRSNLHSLTIQLSYNQKYKIRYQIMSDVPPDVDMLVKERCGRLGYILYKSIATEQEKALW
;
A
#
# COMPACT_ATOMS: atom_id res chain seq x y z
N MET A 1 0.36 11.70 14.07
CA MET A 1 0.07 10.36 13.53
C MET A 1 1.33 9.77 12.90
N LYS A 2 1.66 8.50 13.15
CA LYS A 2 2.76 7.78 12.50
C LYS A 2 2.25 7.10 11.22
N VAL A 3 2.83 7.42 10.07
CA VAL A 3 2.51 6.75 8.80
C VAL A 3 3.58 5.70 8.52
N SER A 4 3.19 4.51 8.12
CA SER A 4 4.10 3.42 7.75
C SER A 4 3.59 2.74 6.49
N VAL A 5 4.45 2.64 5.48
CA VAL A 5 4.10 1.99 4.21
C VAL A 5 5.03 0.80 4.02
N VAL A 6 4.45 -0.39 3.90
CA VAL A 6 5.18 -1.67 3.79
C VAL A 6 5.04 -2.22 2.38
N ALA A 7 6.17 -2.54 1.75
CA ALA A 7 6.19 -3.26 0.48
C ALA A 7 6.24 -4.78 0.74
N ILE A 8 5.24 -5.50 0.24
CA ILE A 8 5.21 -6.97 0.22
C ILE A 8 5.86 -7.43 -1.08
N LEU A 9 7.03 -8.05 -0.96
CA LEU A 9 7.84 -8.44 -2.11
C LEU A 9 7.48 -9.84 -2.60
N GLU A 10 6.83 -10.64 -1.76
CA GLU A 10 6.30 -11.95 -2.09
C GLU A 10 5.18 -11.81 -3.13
N THR A 11 5.28 -12.59 -4.19
CA THR A 11 4.30 -12.61 -5.28
C THR A 11 3.81 -14.02 -5.50
N ALA A 12 2.50 -14.21 -5.64
CA ALA A 12 1.89 -15.51 -5.96
C ALA A 12 2.20 -16.03 -7.38
N PHE A 13 3.01 -15.31 -8.16
CA PHE A 13 3.40 -15.66 -9.52
C PHE A 13 4.92 -15.71 -9.64
N SER A 14 5.41 -16.58 -10.53
CA SER A 14 6.84 -16.70 -10.83
C SER A 14 7.34 -15.46 -11.58
N ARG A 15 8.54 -15.01 -11.20
CA ARG A 15 9.23 -13.88 -11.83
C ARG A 15 10.63 -14.34 -12.21
N GLU A 16 11.09 -13.92 -13.38
CA GLU A 16 12.50 -14.06 -13.74
C GLU A 16 13.37 -13.27 -12.73
N PRO A 17 14.51 -13.79 -12.25
CA PRO A 17 15.28 -13.18 -11.16
C PRO A 17 15.68 -11.72 -11.40
N ALA A 18 16.06 -11.36 -12.62
CA ALA A 18 16.42 -10.00 -12.97
C ALA A 18 15.21 -9.05 -12.89
N LEU A 19 14.05 -9.49 -13.38
CA LEU A 19 12.80 -8.74 -13.30
C LEU A 19 12.32 -8.59 -11.86
N ALA A 20 12.42 -9.65 -11.05
CA ALA A 20 12.06 -9.63 -9.64
C ALA A 20 12.82 -8.53 -8.89
N LYS A 21 14.16 -8.48 -9.04
CA LYS A 21 15.00 -7.46 -8.41
C LYS A 21 14.60 -6.04 -8.81
N ILE A 22 14.30 -5.79 -10.09
CA ILE A 22 13.87 -4.47 -10.57
C ILE A 22 12.52 -4.09 -9.96
N MET A 23 11.57 -5.03 -9.97
CA MET A 23 10.24 -4.85 -9.41
C MET A 23 10.27 -4.55 -7.91
N ASP A 24 11.09 -5.28 -7.15
CA ASP A 24 11.21 -5.12 -5.70
C ASP A 24 11.78 -3.75 -5.35
N ASN A 25 12.85 -3.34 -6.03
CA ASN A 25 13.42 -2.00 -5.85
C ASN A 25 12.41 -0.90 -6.19
N ARG A 26 11.61 -1.09 -7.24
CA ARG A 26 10.55 -0.15 -7.61
C ARG A 26 9.46 -0.08 -6.54
N LEU A 27 9.05 -1.21 -5.97
CA LEU A 27 8.01 -1.26 -4.95
C LEU A 27 8.48 -0.64 -3.63
N LEU A 28 9.72 -0.93 -3.22
CA LEU A 28 10.35 -0.32 -2.05
C LEU A 28 10.44 1.20 -2.20
N ARG A 29 10.85 1.68 -3.37
CA ARG A 29 10.87 3.12 -3.68
C ARG A 29 9.46 3.71 -3.61
N ALA A 30 8.49 3.07 -4.25
CA ALA A 30 7.09 3.51 -4.23
C ALA A 30 6.52 3.59 -2.80
N ALA A 31 6.85 2.62 -1.94
CA ALA A 31 6.45 2.62 -0.53
C ALA A 31 7.05 3.82 0.22
N LYS A 32 8.36 4.06 0.03
CA LYS A 32 9.05 5.20 0.63
C LYS A 32 8.49 6.53 0.16
N GLU A 33 8.28 6.69 -1.14
CA GLU A 33 7.73 7.94 -1.71
C GLU A 33 6.29 8.18 -1.24
N LEU A 34 5.47 7.13 -1.16
CA LEU A 34 4.11 7.23 -0.62
C LEU A 34 4.12 7.73 0.82
N GLN A 35 5.00 7.17 1.65
CA GLN A 35 5.15 7.55 3.05
C GLN A 35 5.67 8.98 3.22
N ASP A 36 6.78 9.31 2.55
CA ASP A 36 7.57 10.50 2.84
C ASP A 36 7.03 11.75 2.12
N TYR A 37 6.40 11.59 0.95
CA TYR A 37 5.95 12.72 0.13
C TYR A 37 4.44 12.78 -0.04
N HIS A 38 3.80 11.68 -0.45
CA HIS A 38 2.40 11.73 -0.86
C HIS A 38 1.41 11.78 0.32
N LEU A 39 1.81 11.24 1.48
CA LEU A 39 1.00 11.21 2.70
C LEU A 39 1.49 12.19 3.77
N ILE A 40 2.46 13.06 3.46
CA ILE A 40 3.00 14.03 4.43
C ILE A 40 1.91 14.96 5.00
N GLY A 41 0.89 15.30 4.20
CA GLY A 41 -0.25 16.12 4.62
C GLY A 41 -1.13 15.48 5.70
N LEU A 42 -0.98 14.18 5.94
CA LEU A 42 -1.65 13.50 7.05
C LEU A 42 -0.94 13.70 8.39
N LEU A 43 0.37 14.00 8.39
CA LEU A 43 1.13 14.21 9.62
C LEU A 43 0.70 15.47 10.38
N SER A 44 0.27 16.50 9.64
CA SER A 44 -0.20 17.79 10.20
C SER A 44 -1.67 17.77 10.61
N LYS A 45 -2.43 16.72 10.26
CA LYS A 45 -3.86 16.64 10.58
C LYS A 45 -4.03 16.21 12.05
N ARG A 46 -4.70 17.04 12.85
CA ARG A 46 -5.15 16.64 14.18
C ARG A 46 -6.22 15.56 14.01
N SER A 47 -5.81 14.32 14.21
CA SER A 47 -6.70 13.16 14.27
C SER A 47 -6.38 12.38 15.53
N ASN A 48 -7.39 11.68 16.08
CA ASN A 48 -7.19 10.72 17.17
C ASN A 48 -6.48 9.45 16.68
N LEU A 49 -6.12 9.38 15.40
CA LEU A 49 -5.44 8.26 14.79
C LEU A 49 -3.94 8.33 15.11
N HIS A 50 -3.47 7.34 15.85
CA HIS A 50 -2.08 7.30 16.30
C HIS A 50 -1.16 6.74 15.21
N SER A 51 -1.64 5.77 14.42
CA SER A 51 -0.89 5.14 13.34
C SER A 51 -1.74 4.82 12.10
N LEU A 52 -1.13 4.94 10.93
CA LEU A 52 -1.66 4.52 9.63
C LEU A 52 -0.65 3.56 9.01
N THR A 53 -1.06 2.31 8.79
CA THR A 53 -0.27 1.32 8.07
C THR A 53 -0.91 1.03 6.72
N ILE A 54 -0.12 1.15 5.65
CA ILE A 54 -0.53 0.81 4.29
C ILE A 54 0.40 -0.27 3.77
N GLN A 55 -0.16 -1.30 3.17
CA GLN A 55 0.60 -2.32 2.46
C GLN A 55 0.54 -2.07 0.96
N LEU A 56 1.67 -2.23 0.28
CA LEU A 56 1.78 -2.22 -1.17
C LEU A 56 2.22 -3.59 -1.65
N SER A 57 1.63 -4.07 -2.75
CA SER A 57 2.02 -5.34 -3.39
C SER A 57 1.78 -5.26 -4.89
N TYR A 58 2.34 -6.18 -5.67
CA TYR A 58 1.97 -6.32 -7.07
C TYR A 58 0.77 -7.25 -7.26
N ASN A 59 -0.01 -7.00 -8.31
CA ASN A 59 -0.88 -8.03 -8.90
C ASN A 59 -0.17 -8.79 -10.03
N GLN A 60 -0.83 -9.80 -10.58
CA GLN A 60 -0.33 -10.59 -11.71
C GLN A 60 -0.05 -9.78 -12.98
N LYS A 61 -0.60 -8.56 -13.09
CA LYS A 61 -0.36 -7.62 -14.22
C LYS A 61 0.72 -6.59 -13.88
N TYR A 62 1.53 -6.83 -12.85
CA TYR A 62 2.59 -5.93 -12.38
C TYR A 62 2.13 -4.52 -12.01
N LYS A 63 0.84 -4.36 -11.66
CA LYS A 63 0.29 -3.11 -11.13
C LYS A 63 0.41 -3.11 -9.61
N ILE A 64 0.77 -1.96 -9.05
CA ILE A 64 0.82 -1.75 -7.61
C ILE A 64 -0.61 -1.72 -7.07
N ARG A 65 -0.87 -2.57 -6.09
CA ARG A 65 -2.06 -2.56 -5.25
C ARG A 65 -1.71 -1.99 -3.89
N TYR A 66 -2.70 -1.41 -3.23
CA TYR A 66 -2.56 -0.96 -1.85
C TYR A 66 -3.72 -1.41 -0.98
N GLN A 67 -3.44 -1.62 0.30
CA GLN A 67 -4.44 -1.92 1.32
C GLN A 67 -4.16 -1.08 2.57
N ILE A 68 -5.21 -0.47 3.11
CA ILE A 68 -5.14 0.22 4.40
C ILE A 68 -5.37 -0.83 5.49
N MET A 69 -4.38 -1.05 6.36
CA MET A 69 -4.42 -2.08 7.41
C MET A 69 -4.91 -1.53 8.75
N SER A 70 -4.82 -0.22 8.95
CA SER A 70 -5.35 0.46 10.12
C SER A 70 -6.84 0.71 9.98
N ASP A 71 -7.59 0.63 11.08
CA ASP A 71 -8.91 1.25 11.13
C ASP A 71 -8.74 2.77 11.17
N VAL A 72 -9.32 3.46 10.20
CA VAL A 72 -9.07 4.89 9.99
C VAL A 72 -10.38 5.65 9.79
N PRO A 73 -10.44 6.91 10.26
CA PRO A 73 -11.56 7.79 9.98
C PRO A 73 -11.82 7.97 8.46
N PRO A 74 -13.08 8.19 8.03
CA PRO A 74 -13.46 8.29 6.62
C PRO A 74 -12.70 9.36 5.83
N ASP A 75 -12.31 10.45 6.47
CA ASP A 75 -11.55 11.54 5.87
C ASP A 75 -10.09 11.15 5.58
N VAL A 76 -9.49 10.29 6.41
CA VAL A 76 -8.15 9.72 6.18
C VAL A 76 -8.23 8.68 5.06
N ASP A 77 -9.21 7.79 5.09
CA ASP A 77 -9.44 6.78 4.06
C ASP A 77 -9.62 7.43 2.67
N MET A 78 -10.47 8.45 2.58
CA MET A 78 -10.72 9.18 1.34
C MET A 78 -9.44 9.86 0.81
N LEU A 79 -8.63 10.46 1.68
CA LEU A 79 -7.39 11.12 1.26
C LEU A 79 -6.34 10.10 0.78
N VAL A 80 -6.20 8.97 1.46
CA VAL A 80 -5.33 7.88 1.01
C VAL A 80 -5.79 7.36 -0.35
N LYS A 81 -7.10 7.15 -0.54
CA LYS A 81 -7.69 6.73 -1.82
C LYS A 81 -7.43 7.72 -2.94
N GLU A 82 -7.62 9.01 -2.68
CA GLU A 82 -7.35 10.08 -3.65
C GLU A 82 -5.86 10.09 -4.05
N ARG A 83 -4.95 10.05 -3.07
CA ARG A 83 -3.49 10.07 -3.32
C ARG A 83 -3.03 8.83 -4.07
N CYS A 84 -3.45 7.64 -3.65
CA CYS A 84 -3.10 6.38 -4.31
C CYS A 84 -3.70 6.29 -5.72
N GLY A 85 -4.93 6.77 -5.92
CA GLY A 85 -5.57 6.83 -7.23
C GLY A 85 -4.81 7.71 -8.23
N ARG A 86 -4.31 8.87 -7.80
CA ARG A 86 -3.47 9.75 -8.64
C ARG A 86 -2.14 9.10 -9.06
N LEU A 87 -1.62 8.18 -8.25
CA LEU A 87 -0.42 7.39 -8.57
C LEU A 87 -0.72 6.16 -9.44
N GLY A 88 -1.99 5.90 -9.75
CA GLY A 88 -2.43 4.73 -10.49
C GLY A 88 -2.39 3.42 -9.69
N TYR A 89 -2.34 3.50 -8.35
CA TYR A 89 -2.39 2.33 -7.48
C TYR A 89 -3.82 1.83 -7.34
N ILE A 90 -3.97 0.51 -7.24
CA ILE A 90 -5.28 -0.14 -7.22
C ILE A 90 -5.63 -0.49 -5.77
N LEU A 91 -6.79 -0.05 -5.29
CA LEU A 91 -7.27 -0.45 -3.98
C LEU A 91 -7.53 -1.96 -3.96
N TYR A 92 -6.87 -2.65 -3.05
CA TYR A 92 -7.18 -4.05 -2.78
C TYR A 92 -8.42 -4.10 -1.88
N LYS A 93 -9.53 -4.53 -2.47
CA LYS A 93 -10.72 -4.91 -1.71
C LYS A 93 -10.60 -6.40 -1.46
N SER A 94 -10.15 -6.80 -0.27
CA SER A 94 -10.39 -8.18 0.17
C SER A 94 -11.91 -8.32 0.26
N ILE A 95 -12.54 -8.92 -0.76
CA ILE A 95 -13.81 -9.57 -0.52
C ILE A 95 -13.50 -10.54 0.61
N ALA A 96 -14.19 -10.41 1.74
CA ALA A 96 -13.99 -11.26 2.91
C ALA A 96 -14.41 -12.69 2.55
N THR A 97 -13.57 -13.40 1.82
CA THR A 97 -13.56 -14.85 1.75
C THR A 97 -12.39 -15.29 2.62
N GLU A 98 -12.71 -15.96 3.73
CA GLU A 98 -11.79 -16.45 4.76
C GLU A 98 -10.60 -17.29 4.25
N GLN A 99 -10.52 -17.56 2.96
CA GLN A 99 -9.50 -18.40 2.31
C GLN A 99 -8.18 -17.67 2.04
N GLU A 100 -8.13 -16.33 1.99
CA GLU A 100 -6.88 -15.60 1.69
C GLU A 100 -6.01 -15.29 2.92
N LYS A 101 -6.46 -15.60 4.14
CA LYS A 101 -5.59 -15.51 5.34
C LYS A 101 -4.45 -16.53 5.34
N ALA A 102 -4.48 -17.52 4.45
CA ALA A 102 -3.46 -18.57 4.34
C ALA A 102 -2.32 -18.26 3.36
N LEU A 103 -2.29 -17.08 2.74
CA LEU A 103 -1.29 -16.73 1.71
C LEU A 103 -0.62 -15.36 1.96
N TRP A 104 -0.50 -14.99 3.24
CA TRP A 104 0.36 -13.90 3.70
C TRP A 104 1.49 -14.48 4.55
#